data_AF-A0A3F2RTU3-F1
#
_entry.id   AF-A0A3F2RTU3-F1
#
_cell.length_a   1.000
_cell.length_b   1.000
_cell.length_c   1.000
_cell.angle_alpha   90.00
_cell.angle_beta   90.00
_cell.angle_gamma   90.00
#
_symmetry.space_group_name_H-M   'P 1'
#
loop_
_entity.id
_entity.type
_entity.pdbx_description
1 polymer ?
#
loop_
_entity_poly.entity_id
_entity_poly.type
_entity_poly.pdbx_seq_one_letter_code
_entity_poly.pdbx_strand_id
1 'polypeptide(L)'
;MVMASGRQAAALVGGRLVQRQMLLKTQQTQTRSFYTVFEKYLEAYNRYGWKGSLWKLYNPGDVKFGRFVGEDENGFKYYEDPTEVYGQHRWTEYKVDSWDEVEGTLIPPQWHLWMHHLTDSLPGEGGQDPANWEKVEVCKHSDAPYANHLGDHVPYYPNKTLYRSRGYNVGSVAINADEPDQYYLQRNHLRRNRKRNAHYFEDVDYNNPDHGN
;
A
#
# COMPACT_ATOMS: atom_id res chain seq x y z
N MET A 1 -56.65 -53.08 -24.90
CA MET A 1 -55.47 -52.93 -25.76
C MET A 1 -54.69 -51.74 -25.20
N VAL A 2 -53.47 -51.75 -24.69
CA VAL A 2 -52.35 -52.70 -24.55
C VAL A 2 -51.54 -52.19 -23.34
N MET A 3 -50.97 -53.12 -22.57
CA MET A 3 -50.03 -52.89 -21.46
C MET A 3 -48.62 -52.52 -21.98
N ALA A 4 -47.87 -51.69 -21.25
CA ALA A 4 -46.40 -51.71 -21.16
C ALA A 4 -45.98 -50.70 -20.07
N SER A 5 -45.69 -51.12 -18.83
CA SER A 5 -44.41 -51.60 -18.29
C SER A 5 -43.23 -50.63 -18.43
N GLY A 6 -42.77 -50.10 -17.31
CA GLY A 6 -41.51 -49.36 -17.21
C GLY A 6 -41.16 -49.06 -15.75
N ARG A 7 -40.64 -50.06 -15.03
CA ARG A 7 -39.99 -49.86 -13.73
C ARG A 7 -38.68 -49.11 -13.94
N GLN A 8 -38.48 -47.98 -13.25
CA GLN A 8 -37.15 -47.55 -12.84
C GLN A 8 -37.20 -47.10 -11.38
N ALA A 9 -36.47 -47.85 -10.56
CA ALA A 9 -36.14 -47.49 -9.20
C ALA A 9 -35.06 -46.40 -9.24
N ALA A 10 -35.25 -45.34 -8.45
CA ALA A 10 -34.18 -44.42 -8.08
C ALA A 10 -34.08 -44.42 -6.56
N ALA A 11 -32.87 -44.74 -6.09
CA ALA A 11 -32.54 -45.08 -4.72
C ALA A 11 -32.76 -43.92 -3.74
N LEU A 12 -33.31 -44.24 -2.57
CA LEU A 12 -33.16 -43.44 -1.36
C LEU A 12 -31.69 -43.49 -0.93
N VAL A 13 -30.87 -42.60 -1.50
CA VAL A 13 -29.53 -42.35 -0.98
C VAL A 13 -29.71 -41.49 0.26
N GLY A 14 -29.53 -42.12 1.42
CA GLY A 14 -29.52 -41.48 2.74
C GLY A 14 -28.44 -40.41 2.82
N GLY A 15 -28.78 -39.20 2.36
CA GLY A 15 -28.03 -38.00 2.66
C GLY A 15 -28.28 -37.62 4.11
N ARG A 16 -27.35 -37.96 5.00
CA ARG A 16 -27.22 -37.27 6.29
C ARG A 16 -27.05 -35.78 5.96
N LEU A 17 -28.12 -35.00 6.12
CA LEU A 17 -28.04 -33.56 6.28
C LEU A 17 -27.12 -33.30 7.47
N VAL A 18 -25.84 -33.05 7.19
CA VAL A 18 -24.93 -32.46 8.16
C VAL A 18 -25.41 -31.03 8.32
N GLN A 19 -26.36 -30.84 9.24
CA GLN A 19 -26.75 -29.54 9.72
C GLN A 19 -25.52 -28.96 10.40
N ARG A 20 -24.76 -28.17 9.64
CA ARG A 20 -23.61 -27.41 10.12
C ARG A 20 -24.18 -26.45 11.16
N GLN A 21 -24.21 -26.88 12.42
CA GLN A 21 -24.52 -26.00 13.53
C GLN A 21 -23.47 -24.89 13.48
N MET A 22 -23.89 -23.71 13.03
CA MET A 22 -23.10 -22.52 13.22
C MET A 22 -23.03 -22.33 14.73
N LEU A 23 -21.91 -22.75 15.32
CA LEU A 23 -21.58 -22.47 16.70
C LEU A 23 -21.42 -20.96 16.76
N LEU A 24 -22.50 -20.25 17.10
CA LEU A 24 -22.47 -18.85 17.44
C LEU A 24 -21.49 -18.73 18.59
N LYS A 25 -20.22 -18.39 18.29
CA LYS A 25 -19.30 -17.88 19.29
C LYS A 25 -19.95 -16.60 19.79
N THR A 26 -20.71 -16.70 20.87
CA THR A 26 -21.05 -15.57 21.72
C THR A 26 -19.71 -15.00 22.18
N GLN A 27 -19.17 -14.04 21.43
CA GLN A 27 -18.09 -13.21 21.90
C GLN A 27 -18.69 -12.48 23.09
N GLN A 28 -18.35 -12.92 24.31
CA GLN A 28 -18.60 -12.09 25.48
C GLN A 28 -17.84 -10.80 25.22
N THR A 29 -18.57 -9.76 24.80
CA THR A 29 -18.06 -8.40 24.85
C THR A 29 -17.68 -8.21 26.31
N GLN A 30 -16.37 -8.17 26.60
CA GLN A 30 -15.92 -7.71 27.90
C GLN A 30 -16.60 -6.36 28.12
N THR A 31 -17.10 -6.04 29.30
CA THR A 31 -17.57 -4.69 29.58
C THR A 31 -16.71 -4.21 30.72
N ARG A 32 -15.54 -3.64 30.42
CA ARG A 32 -14.64 -3.13 31.45
C ARG A 32 -14.91 -1.67 31.71
N SER A 33 -15.64 -1.41 32.79
CA SER A 33 -15.64 -0.13 33.46
C SER A 33 -14.55 -0.16 34.53
N PHE A 34 -13.34 0.32 34.21
CA PHE A 34 -12.41 0.72 35.25
C PHE A 34 -12.96 2.01 35.87
N TYR A 35 -13.48 1.95 37.10
CA TYR A 35 -14.02 3.14 37.75
C TYR A 35 -12.90 4.05 38.29
N THR A 36 -11.71 3.49 38.57
CA THR A 36 -10.56 4.26 39.07
C THR A 36 -9.20 3.79 38.51
N VAL A 37 -8.25 4.72 38.42
CA VAL A 37 -6.85 4.46 38.03
C VAL A 37 -6.18 3.43 38.95
N PHE A 38 -6.52 3.45 40.23
CA PHE A 38 -5.95 2.53 41.23
C PHE A 38 -6.33 1.06 40.95
N GLU A 39 -7.60 0.80 40.67
CA GLU A 39 -8.09 -0.55 40.33
C GLU A 39 -7.41 -1.10 39.07
N LYS A 40 -7.18 -0.24 38.07
CA LYS A 40 -6.43 -0.59 36.85
C LYS A 40 -5.04 -1.14 37.18
N TYR A 41 -4.29 -0.44 38.03
CA TYR A 41 -2.94 -0.86 38.40
C TYR A 41 -2.89 -2.03 39.38
N LEU A 42 -3.86 -2.15 40.30
CA LEU A 42 -3.97 -3.35 41.14
C LEU A 42 -4.24 -4.59 40.30
N GLU A 43 -5.12 -4.46 39.31
CA GLU A 43 -5.38 -5.57 38.39
C GLU A 43 -4.15 -5.89 37.52
N ALA A 44 -3.43 -4.87 37.05
CA ALA A 44 -2.17 -5.06 36.35
C ALA A 44 -1.18 -5.86 37.20
N TYR A 45 -1.04 -5.48 38.48
CA TYR A 45 -0.18 -6.17 39.43
C TYR A 45 -0.60 -7.64 39.60
N ASN A 46 -1.91 -7.91 39.73
CA ASN A 46 -2.42 -9.27 39.87
C ASN A 46 -2.23 -10.13 38.61
N ARG A 47 -2.33 -9.53 37.41
CA ARG A 47 -2.21 -10.27 36.13
C ARG A 47 -0.78 -10.45 35.66
N TYR A 48 0.02 -9.40 35.72
CA TYR A 48 1.36 -9.34 35.12
C TYR A 48 2.48 -9.33 36.17
N GLY A 49 2.15 -9.17 37.45
CA GLY A 49 3.12 -8.94 38.51
C GLY A 49 3.69 -7.52 38.49
N TRP A 50 4.51 -7.19 39.49
CA TRP A 50 5.08 -5.85 39.63
C TRP A 50 6.07 -5.50 38.50
N LYS A 51 6.96 -6.43 38.12
CA LYS A 51 7.93 -6.21 37.04
C LYS A 51 7.23 -6.04 35.69
N GLY A 52 6.26 -6.91 35.40
CA GLY A 52 5.52 -6.86 34.14
C GLY A 52 4.65 -5.60 34.03
N SER A 53 4.02 -5.18 35.13
CA SER A 53 3.26 -3.94 35.16
C SER A 53 4.14 -2.71 34.95
N LEU A 54 5.33 -2.68 35.57
CA LEU A 54 6.28 -1.58 35.40
C LEU A 54 6.87 -1.55 33.98
N TRP A 55 7.16 -2.73 33.41
CA TRP A 55 7.60 -2.86 32.02
C TRP A 55 6.56 -2.35 31.02
N LYS A 56 5.28 -2.72 31.21
CA LYS A 56 4.16 -2.19 30.41
C LYS A 56 3.91 -0.70 30.64
N LEU A 57 4.30 -0.14 31.78
CA LEU A 57 4.24 1.30 31.97
C LEU A 57 5.39 2.01 31.26
N TYR A 58 6.57 1.40 31.21
CA TYR A 58 7.77 1.99 30.61
C TYR A 58 7.77 1.93 29.08
N ASN A 59 7.43 0.78 28.48
CA ASN A 59 7.69 0.54 27.06
C ASN A 59 6.53 0.95 26.11
N PRO A 60 5.24 0.68 26.43
CA PRO A 60 4.10 1.26 25.69
C PRO A 60 3.48 2.51 26.33
N GLY A 61 3.95 2.95 27.52
CA GLY A 61 3.42 4.14 28.21
C GLY A 61 2.03 3.98 28.85
N ASP A 62 1.34 2.89 28.56
CA ASP A 62 0.02 2.57 29.10
C ASP A 62 -0.14 1.06 29.35
N VAL A 63 -0.80 0.72 30.46
CA VAL A 63 -1.09 -0.68 30.81
C VAL A 63 -2.44 -1.07 30.25
N LYS A 64 -2.45 -1.76 29.12
CA LYS A 64 -3.67 -2.25 28.47
C LYS A 64 -3.95 -3.72 28.81
N PHE A 65 -5.21 -4.09 28.69
CA PHE A 65 -5.68 -5.46 28.86
C PHE A 65 -6.48 -5.83 27.62
N GLY A 66 -6.13 -6.94 26.98
CA GLY A 66 -6.81 -7.38 25.77
C GLY A 66 -6.69 -8.87 25.57
N ARG A 67 -7.46 -9.38 24.62
CA ARG A 67 -7.36 -10.76 24.16
C ARG A 67 -6.07 -10.90 23.34
N PHE A 68 -5.27 -11.91 23.65
CA PHE A 68 -4.14 -12.29 22.81
C PHE A 68 -4.64 -12.86 21.48
N VAL A 69 -4.20 -12.25 20.38
CA VAL A 69 -4.62 -12.57 19.01
C VAL A 69 -3.62 -13.51 18.37
N GLY A 70 -2.32 -13.19 18.46
CA GLY A 70 -1.25 -14.02 17.94
C GLY A 70 0.13 -13.43 18.21
N GLU A 71 1.15 -14.20 17.85
CA GLU A 71 2.56 -13.82 17.91
C GLU A 71 3.16 -13.98 16.52
N ASP A 72 4.04 -13.06 16.19
CA ASP A 72 4.74 -13.02 14.90
C ASP A 72 6.11 -13.73 14.95
N GLU A 73 6.75 -13.90 13.79
CA GLU A 73 8.09 -14.50 13.65
C GLU A 73 9.15 -13.79 14.50
N ASN A 74 9.04 -12.46 14.63
CA ASN A 74 9.92 -11.64 15.48
C ASN A 74 9.60 -11.76 16.98
N GLY A 75 8.55 -12.48 17.36
CA GLY A 75 8.09 -12.62 18.74
C GLY A 75 7.29 -11.43 19.27
N PHE A 76 6.80 -10.56 18.38
CA PHE A 76 5.88 -9.48 18.74
C PHE A 76 4.50 -10.05 19.01
N LYS A 77 3.85 -9.57 20.07
CA LYS A 77 2.55 -10.07 20.51
C LYS A 77 1.46 -9.08 20.19
N TYR A 78 0.38 -9.56 19.57
CA TYR A 78 -0.73 -8.75 19.12
C TYR A 78 -1.94 -8.98 20.01
N TYR A 79 -2.60 -7.90 20.40
CA TYR A 79 -3.75 -7.93 21.30
C TYR A 79 -4.91 -7.11 20.74
N GLU A 80 -6.12 -7.53 21.09
CA GLU A 80 -7.36 -6.85 20.72
C GLU A 80 -8.31 -6.74 21.91
N ASP A 81 -8.90 -5.56 22.09
CA ASP A 81 -10.00 -5.31 23.02
C ASP A 81 -11.07 -4.40 22.38
N PRO A 82 -12.19 -4.95 21.87
CA PRO A 82 -13.27 -4.17 21.25
C PRO A 82 -13.97 -3.18 22.17
N THR A 83 -13.67 -3.17 23.47
CA THR A 83 -14.26 -2.25 24.45
C THR A 83 -13.58 -0.90 24.49
N GLU A 84 -12.31 -0.87 24.05
CA GLU A 84 -11.52 0.34 23.94
C GLU A 84 -12.01 1.23 22.80
N VAL A 85 -11.61 2.49 22.85
CA VAL A 85 -11.97 3.47 21.82
C VAL A 85 -11.46 3.01 20.45
N TYR A 86 -12.21 3.33 19.39
CA TYR A 86 -11.80 3.08 18.02
C TYR A 86 -10.39 3.66 17.76
N GLY A 87 -9.52 2.87 17.11
CA GLY A 87 -8.10 3.18 16.93
C GLY A 87 -7.18 2.76 18.09
N GLN A 88 -7.71 2.46 19.28
CA GLN A 88 -6.92 1.99 20.43
C GLN A 88 -7.19 0.53 20.83
N HIS A 89 -8.19 -0.10 20.21
CA HIS A 89 -8.61 -1.47 20.47
C HIS A 89 -7.66 -2.55 19.92
N ARG A 90 -6.67 -2.21 19.10
CA ARG A 90 -5.61 -3.11 18.64
C ARG A 90 -4.26 -2.52 19.02
N TRP A 91 -3.35 -3.34 19.53
CA TRP A 91 -1.98 -2.92 19.84
C TRP A 91 -1.00 -4.09 19.81
N THR A 92 0.28 -3.73 19.70
CA THR A 92 1.42 -4.65 19.79
C THR A 92 2.20 -4.49 21.07
N GLU A 93 2.77 -5.59 21.54
CA GLU A 93 3.84 -5.61 22.51
C GLU A 93 5.10 -6.12 21.82
N TYR A 94 6.05 -5.20 21.62
CA TYR A 94 7.35 -5.52 21.04
C TYR A 94 8.19 -6.32 22.02
N LYS A 95 8.96 -7.28 21.47
CA LYS A 95 9.93 -8.08 22.21
C LYS A 95 11.31 -7.41 22.09
N VAL A 96 11.50 -6.36 22.89
CA VAL A 96 12.71 -5.55 22.93
C VAL A 96 13.21 -5.42 24.37
N ASP A 97 14.50 -5.12 24.55
CA ASP A 97 15.09 -4.94 25.89
C ASP A 97 15.02 -3.48 26.34
N SER A 98 15.01 -2.53 25.39
CA SER A 98 14.96 -1.09 25.65
C SER A 98 13.90 -0.39 24.79
N TRP A 99 13.38 0.73 25.29
CA TRP A 99 12.40 1.57 24.58
C TRP A 99 12.92 2.11 23.25
N ASP A 100 14.22 2.43 23.17
CA ASP A 100 14.83 3.02 21.97
C ASP A 100 14.87 2.05 20.78
N GLU A 101 14.63 0.76 21.02
CA GLU A 101 14.56 -0.29 19.99
C GLU A 101 13.14 -0.46 19.41
N VAL A 102 12.14 0.19 20.01
CA VAL A 102 10.76 0.12 19.53
C VAL A 102 10.62 0.93 18.25
N GLU A 103 10.41 0.25 17.13
CA GLU A 103 10.18 0.88 15.84
C GLU A 103 8.95 0.29 15.13
N GLY A 104 8.06 1.16 14.66
CA GLY A 104 6.80 0.77 14.00
C GLY A 104 6.99 0.05 12.66
N THR A 105 8.13 0.24 12.01
CA THR A 105 8.48 -0.38 10.72
C THR A 105 8.82 -1.87 10.86
N LEU A 106 9.06 -2.35 12.08
CA LEU A 106 9.39 -3.75 12.36
C LEU A 106 8.19 -4.68 12.27
N ILE A 107 6.96 -4.14 12.27
CA ILE A 107 5.75 -4.94 12.10
C ILE A 107 5.72 -5.50 10.67
N PRO A 108 5.58 -6.83 10.48
CA PRO A 108 5.56 -7.40 9.14
C PRO A 108 4.27 -7.03 8.40
N PRO A 109 4.27 -7.14 7.06
CA PRO A 109 3.15 -6.67 6.23
C PRO A 109 1.79 -7.27 6.62
N GLN A 110 1.73 -8.57 6.95
CA GLN A 110 0.49 -9.27 7.28
C GLN A 110 -0.14 -8.73 8.56
N TRP A 111 0.67 -8.53 9.60
CA TRP A 111 0.22 -7.94 10.86
C TRP A 111 -0.01 -6.43 10.74
N HIS A 112 0.71 -5.74 9.86
CA HIS A 112 0.50 -4.32 9.58
C HIS A 112 -0.91 -4.06 9.01
N LEU A 113 -1.39 -4.89 8.08
CA LEU A 113 -2.76 -4.79 7.53
C LEU A 113 -3.82 -4.88 8.63
N TRP A 114 -3.65 -5.84 9.56
CA TRP A 114 -4.58 -6.03 10.67
C TRP A 114 -4.48 -4.91 11.70
N MET A 115 -3.26 -4.47 12.05
CA MET A 115 -3.02 -3.41 13.03
C MET A 115 -3.63 -2.07 12.60
N HIS A 116 -3.56 -1.75 11.31
CA HIS A 116 -4.06 -0.51 10.73
C HIS A 116 -5.52 -0.57 10.27
N HIS A 117 -6.28 -1.60 10.65
CA HIS A 117 -7.70 -1.75 10.31
C HIS A 117 -7.98 -1.82 8.81
N LEU A 118 -7.00 -2.25 7.99
CA LEU A 118 -7.25 -2.51 6.56
C LEU A 118 -8.04 -3.80 6.37
N THR A 119 -7.84 -4.77 7.25
CA THR A 119 -8.54 -6.06 7.23
C THR A 119 -8.82 -6.55 8.65
N ASP A 120 -9.92 -7.29 8.80
CA ASP A 120 -10.26 -8.00 10.04
C ASP A 120 -9.71 -9.42 10.07
N SER A 121 -9.23 -9.93 8.93
CA SER A 121 -8.63 -11.26 8.85
C SER A 121 -7.27 -11.27 9.53
N LEU A 122 -6.98 -12.33 10.29
CA LEU A 122 -5.66 -12.53 10.88
C LEU A 122 -4.65 -13.02 9.83
N PRO A 123 -3.34 -12.87 10.09
CA PRO A 123 -2.30 -13.51 9.29
C PRO A 123 -2.49 -15.04 9.24
N GLY A 124 -2.46 -15.61 8.03
CA GLY A 124 -2.72 -17.02 7.79
C GLY A 124 -4.19 -17.37 7.55
N GLU A 125 -5.13 -16.43 7.77
CA GLU A 125 -6.50 -16.59 7.30
C GLU A 125 -6.58 -16.27 5.79
N GLY A 126 -7.46 -16.98 5.08
CA GLY A 126 -7.56 -16.87 3.61
C GLY A 126 -7.88 -15.47 3.08
N GLY A 127 -8.37 -14.55 3.93
CA GLY A 127 -8.63 -13.15 3.56
C GLY A 127 -7.36 -12.33 3.29
N GLN A 128 -6.20 -12.74 3.83
CA GLN A 128 -4.92 -12.08 3.58
C GLN A 128 -4.10 -12.74 2.46
N ASP A 129 -4.57 -13.84 1.87
CA ASP A 129 -3.83 -14.55 0.82
C ASP A 129 -3.99 -13.81 -0.53
N PRO A 130 -2.90 -13.30 -1.13
CA PRO A 130 -2.95 -12.60 -2.41
C PRO A 130 -3.50 -13.45 -3.55
N ALA A 131 -3.43 -14.78 -3.45
CA ALA A 131 -3.99 -15.69 -4.44
C ALA A 131 -5.53 -15.61 -4.50
N ASN A 132 -6.18 -15.25 -3.39
CA ASN A 132 -7.64 -15.14 -3.28
C ASN A 132 -8.16 -13.76 -3.68
N TRP A 133 -7.28 -12.78 -3.89
CA TRP A 133 -7.69 -11.43 -4.23
C TRP A 133 -8.17 -11.32 -5.69
N GLU A 134 -9.24 -10.56 -5.89
CA GLU A 134 -9.74 -10.25 -7.23
C GLU A 134 -8.72 -9.37 -7.95
N LYS A 135 -8.20 -9.88 -9.07
CA LYS A 135 -7.24 -9.12 -9.89
C LYS A 135 -8.01 -8.11 -10.73
N VAL A 136 -7.90 -6.83 -10.34
CA VAL A 136 -8.46 -5.71 -11.11
C VAL A 136 -7.40 -5.20 -12.08
N GLU A 137 -7.77 -5.08 -13.36
CA GLU A 137 -6.91 -4.46 -14.36
C GLU A 137 -6.73 -2.97 -14.05
N VAL A 138 -5.47 -2.52 -13.96
CA VAL A 138 -5.11 -1.15 -13.53
C VAL A 138 -5.62 -0.08 -14.51
N CYS A 139 -5.64 -0.40 -15.81
CA CYS A 139 -6.19 0.46 -16.85
C CYS A 139 -6.98 -0.38 -17.86
N LYS A 140 -8.27 -0.08 -18.03
CA LYS A 140 -9.09 -0.66 -19.10
C LYS A 140 -8.79 -0.01 -20.47
N HIS A 141 -8.34 1.24 -20.45
CA HIS A 141 -8.06 2.05 -21.63
C HIS A 141 -6.98 3.07 -21.30
N SER A 142 -6.08 3.32 -22.25
CA SER A 142 -5.04 4.35 -22.17
C SER A 142 -5.14 5.22 -23.41
N ASP A 143 -5.28 6.54 -23.22
CA ASP A 143 -5.22 7.53 -24.31
C ASP A 143 -3.77 7.86 -24.72
N ALA A 144 -2.78 7.29 -24.03
CA ALA A 144 -1.39 7.44 -24.44
C ALA A 144 -1.18 6.76 -25.80
N PRO A 145 -0.47 7.39 -26.75
CA PRO A 145 -0.20 6.80 -28.06
C PRO A 145 0.76 5.60 -28.01
N TYR A 146 1.25 5.26 -26.81
CA TYR A 146 2.20 4.19 -26.58
C TYR A 146 1.50 2.98 -25.96
N ALA A 147 1.69 1.81 -26.56
CA ALA A 147 1.11 0.55 -26.07
C ALA A 147 1.69 0.11 -24.72
N ASN A 148 2.96 0.43 -24.45
CA ASN A 148 3.69 0.07 -23.24
C ASN A 148 4.40 1.29 -22.65
N HIS A 149 4.75 1.22 -21.36
CA HIS A 149 5.56 2.24 -20.66
C HIS A 149 7.03 2.24 -21.09
N LEU A 150 7.44 1.29 -21.93
CA LEU A 150 8.69 1.33 -22.66
C LEU A 150 8.44 2.11 -23.95
N GLY A 151 8.79 3.40 -23.95
CA GLY A 151 8.89 4.16 -25.19
C GLY A 151 10.05 3.66 -26.05
N ASP A 152 10.12 4.11 -27.30
CA ASP A 152 11.26 3.83 -28.17
C ASP A 152 12.56 4.29 -27.50
N HIS A 153 13.63 3.50 -27.64
CA HIS A 153 14.96 3.88 -27.15
C HIS A 153 15.50 5.03 -28.01
N VAL A 154 15.09 6.26 -27.69
CA VAL A 154 15.61 7.46 -28.31
C VAL A 154 16.97 7.77 -27.69
N PRO A 155 18.02 8.09 -28.49
CA PRO A 155 19.29 8.54 -27.93
C PRO A 155 19.06 9.75 -27.03
N TYR A 156 19.72 9.77 -25.87
CA TYR A 156 19.63 10.90 -24.95
C TYR A 156 20.04 12.20 -25.65
N TYR A 157 19.10 13.14 -25.75
CA TYR A 157 19.37 14.48 -26.24
C TYR A 157 19.42 15.44 -25.05
N PRO A 158 20.57 16.03 -24.71
CA PRO A 158 20.68 16.90 -23.56
C PRO A 158 19.91 18.20 -23.80
N ASN A 159 19.26 18.72 -22.76
CA ASN A 159 18.51 19.97 -22.85
C ASN A 159 19.43 21.14 -23.23
N LYS A 160 19.29 21.64 -24.47
CA LYS A 160 20.16 22.67 -25.05
C LYS A 160 20.06 24.03 -24.36
N THR A 161 18.97 24.31 -23.63
CA THR A 161 18.81 25.56 -22.86
C THR A 161 19.83 25.71 -21.74
N LEU A 162 20.35 24.60 -21.20
CA LEU A 162 21.34 24.60 -20.11
C LEU A 162 22.73 25.02 -20.58
N TYR A 163 23.02 24.94 -21.88
CA TYR A 163 24.32 25.33 -22.45
C TYR A 163 24.37 26.80 -22.86
N ARG A 164 23.30 27.57 -22.61
CA ARG A 164 23.22 29.00 -22.94
C ARG A 164 24.21 29.81 -22.09
N SER A 165 25.07 30.59 -22.74
CA SER A 165 25.79 31.66 -22.05
C SER A 165 24.89 32.87 -21.82
N ARG A 166 25.13 33.60 -20.74
CA ARG A 166 24.31 34.77 -20.36
C ARG A 166 24.51 35.95 -21.32
N GLY A 167 25.64 36.01 -22.04
CA GLY A 167 25.98 37.09 -22.96
C GLY A 167 25.56 36.82 -24.41
N TYR A 168 25.28 37.89 -25.15
CA TYR A 168 24.96 37.84 -26.58
C TYR A 168 26.23 37.53 -27.40
N ASN A 169 26.18 36.51 -28.27
CA ASN A 169 27.31 36.05 -29.10
C ASN A 169 28.60 35.75 -28.30
N VAL A 170 28.47 35.32 -27.04
CA VAL A 170 29.65 34.98 -26.21
C VAL A 170 30.03 33.50 -26.35
N GLY A 171 29.19 32.67 -27.00
CA GLY A 171 29.40 31.23 -27.10
C GLY A 171 29.38 30.53 -25.73
N SER A 172 29.57 29.23 -25.71
CA SER A 172 29.65 28.38 -24.51
C SER A 172 30.65 27.25 -24.80
N VAL A 173 31.06 26.52 -23.77
CA VAL A 173 31.95 25.35 -23.92
C VAL A 173 31.38 24.32 -24.91
N ALA A 174 30.05 24.29 -25.09
CA ALA A 174 29.36 23.36 -25.97
C ALA A 174 28.75 23.99 -27.24
N ILE A 175 28.82 25.31 -27.43
CA ILE A 175 28.14 26.03 -28.53
C ILE A 175 29.02 27.19 -29.01
N ASN A 176 29.29 27.28 -30.31
CA ASN A 176 30.07 28.41 -30.85
C ASN A 176 29.29 29.73 -30.81
N ALA A 177 29.98 30.87 -30.78
CA ALA A 177 29.34 32.19 -30.70
C ALA A 177 28.40 32.50 -31.88
N ASP A 178 28.74 32.00 -33.07
CA ASP A 178 28.01 32.25 -34.32
C ASP A 178 26.95 31.18 -34.64
N GLU A 179 26.85 30.11 -33.84
CA GLU A 179 25.87 29.06 -34.05
C GLU A 179 24.47 29.49 -33.59
N PRO A 180 23.42 29.16 -34.35
CA PRO A 180 22.06 29.46 -33.95
C PRO A 180 21.63 28.62 -32.73
N ASP A 181 20.79 29.21 -31.89
CA ASP A 181 20.29 28.54 -30.68
C ASP A 181 19.56 27.23 -31.04
N GLN A 182 20.05 26.09 -30.54
CA GLN A 182 19.45 24.76 -30.73
C GLN A 182 18.34 24.48 -29.70
N TYR A 183 17.51 25.47 -29.34
CA TYR A 183 16.38 25.28 -28.44
C TYR A 183 15.11 25.94 -28.98
N TYR A 184 13.96 25.58 -28.42
CA TYR A 184 12.70 26.22 -28.78
C TYR A 184 12.78 27.73 -28.49
N LEU A 185 12.49 28.52 -29.52
CA LEU A 185 12.32 29.97 -29.42
C LEU A 185 10.87 30.32 -29.74
N GLN A 186 10.34 31.28 -28.99
CA GLN A 186 8.99 31.80 -29.20
C GLN A 186 8.79 32.27 -30.65
N ARG A 187 7.52 32.24 -31.10
CA ARG A 187 7.14 32.76 -32.42
C ARG A 187 7.52 34.23 -32.53
N ASN A 188 8.16 34.60 -33.64
CA ASN A 188 8.67 35.95 -33.93
C ASN A 188 9.83 36.42 -33.04
N HIS A 189 10.49 35.52 -32.29
CA HIS A 189 11.72 35.86 -31.60
C HIS A 189 12.81 36.27 -32.59
N LEU A 190 13.53 37.37 -32.31
CA LEU A 190 14.52 37.96 -33.24
C LEU A 190 15.63 36.99 -33.65
N ARG A 191 15.98 36.02 -32.79
CA ARG A 191 17.01 34.99 -33.05
C ARG A 191 16.46 33.69 -33.66
N ARG A 192 15.16 33.63 -33.99
CA ARG A 192 14.55 32.44 -34.55
C ARG A 192 14.83 32.36 -36.04
N ASN A 193 15.51 31.30 -36.47
CA ASN A 193 15.91 31.06 -37.85
C ASN A 193 14.90 30.17 -38.61
N ARG A 194 14.02 29.46 -37.91
CA ARG A 194 12.96 28.60 -38.51
C ARG A 194 11.87 29.40 -39.24
N LYS A 195 11.64 29.08 -40.53
CA LYS A 195 10.62 29.70 -41.41
C LYS A 195 9.28 28.92 -41.57
N ARG A 196 9.18 27.65 -41.16
CA ARG A 196 7.94 26.83 -41.33
C ARG A 196 6.90 27.00 -40.20
N ASN A 197 5.63 26.75 -40.51
CA ASN A 197 4.52 26.72 -39.55
C ASN A 197 4.71 25.59 -38.52
N ALA A 198 4.20 25.77 -37.29
CA ALA A 198 4.32 24.78 -36.22
C ALA A 198 3.07 23.87 -36.21
N HIS A 199 3.26 22.55 -36.22
CA HIS A 199 2.21 21.57 -35.92
C HIS A 199 2.31 21.13 -34.45
N TYR A 200 1.17 20.80 -33.84
CA TYR A 200 1.04 20.56 -32.38
C TYR A 200 1.74 19.26 -31.90
N PHE A 201 2.12 18.35 -32.79
CA PHE A 201 2.64 17.01 -32.48
C PHE A 201 4.04 16.71 -33.04
N GLU A 202 4.82 17.73 -33.43
CA GLU A 202 6.22 17.49 -33.78
C GLU A 202 7.04 17.25 -32.50
N ASP A 203 7.92 16.25 -32.51
CA ASP A 203 9.01 16.10 -31.53
C ASP A 203 9.72 17.45 -31.39
N VAL A 204 10.19 17.78 -30.18
CA VAL A 204 10.75 19.10 -29.81
C VAL A 204 11.87 19.49 -30.78
N ASP A 205 11.48 20.16 -31.86
CA ASP A 205 12.37 20.50 -32.97
C ASP A 205 13.06 21.81 -32.60
N TYR A 206 14.33 21.65 -32.26
CA TYR A 206 15.25 22.72 -31.96
C TYR A 206 15.40 23.66 -33.16
N ASN A 207 15.77 24.92 -32.95
CA ASN A 207 16.01 25.89 -34.04
C ASN A 207 17.34 25.59 -34.78
N ASN A 208 17.52 24.32 -35.15
CA ASN A 208 18.59 23.78 -35.97
C ASN A 208 18.28 24.05 -37.46
N PRO A 209 19.14 24.79 -38.18
CA PRO A 209 18.95 25.04 -39.61
C PRO A 209 18.98 23.77 -40.47
N ASP A 210 19.62 22.69 -39.99
CA ASP A 210 19.85 21.47 -40.78
C ASP A 210 18.71 20.45 -40.68
N HIS A 211 17.78 20.60 -39.72
CA HIS A 211 16.58 19.76 -39.61
C HIS A 211 15.45 20.18 -40.59
N GLY A 212 15.78 21.02 -41.58
CA GLY A 212 14.87 21.52 -42.60
C GLY A 212 15.17 20.98 -43.99
N ASN A 213 14.71 19.74 -44.27
CA ASN A 213 14.17 19.31 -45.56
C ASN A 213 13.10 18.25 -45.32
#